data_AF-A0A7X7KSN1-F1
#
_entry.id   AF-A0A7X7KSN1-F1
#
_cell.length_a   1.000
_cell.length_b   1.000
_cell.length_c   1.000
_cell.angle_alpha   90.00
_cell.angle_beta   90.00
_cell.angle_gamma   90.00
#
_symmetry.space_group_name_H-M   'P 1'
#
loop_
_entity.id
_entity.type
_entity.pdbx_description
1 polymer ?
#
loop_
_entity_poly.entity_id
_entity_poly.type
_entity_poly.pdbx_seq_one_letter_code
_entity_poly.pdbx_strand_id
1 'polypeptide(L)' 'MRCPSCGADNVNDARFCAYCRSELPKPIAPPPPQAVTINHYY' A
#
# COMPACT_ATOMS: atom_id res chain seq x y z
N MET A 1 8.52 5.88 -3.80
CA MET A 1 8.05 6.78 -2.73
C MET A 1 9.21 7.43 -1.99
N ARG A 2 9.10 8.73 -1.67
CA ARG A 2 10.14 9.45 -0.92
C ARG A 2 9.89 9.35 0.59
N CYS A 3 10.91 8.97 1.36
CA CYS A 3 10.81 8.83 2.81
C CYS A 3 10.62 10.19 3.47
N PRO A 4 9.58 10.40 4.31
CA PRO A 4 9.36 11.68 4.97
C PRO A 4 10.39 11.96 6.08
N SER A 5 11.05 10.93 6.61
CA SER A 5 12.01 11.07 7.72
C SER A 5 13.42 11.44 7.27
N CYS A 6 13.90 10.88 6.15
CA CYS A 6 15.28 11.09 5.68
C CYS A 6 15.41 11.57 4.23
N GLY A 7 14.31 11.60 3.47
CA GLY A 7 14.30 12.05 2.08
C GLY A 7 14.81 11.04 1.05
N ALA A 8 15.19 9.82 1.44
CA ALA A 8 15.62 8.78 0.50
C ALA A 8 14.45 8.28 -0.37
N ASP A 9 14.76 7.89 -1.60
CA ASP A 9 13.80 7.25 -2.50
C ASP A 9 13.72 5.74 -2.23
N ASN A 10 12.50 5.21 -2.19
CA ASN A 10 12.19 3.81 -1.90
C ASN A 10 11.19 3.28 -2.92
N VAL A 11 11.07 1.95 -3.04
CA VAL A 11 10.03 1.30 -3.85
C VAL A 11 8.64 1.54 -3.23
N ASN A 12 7.60 1.59 -4.05
CA ASN A 12 6.26 1.98 -3.57
C ASN A 12 5.67 1.00 -2.54
N ASP A 13 5.98 -0.29 -2.63
CA ASP A 13 5.45 -1.30 -1.70
C ASP A 13 6.35 -1.56 -0.48
N ALA A 14 7.38 -0.74 -0.27
CA ALA A 14 8.24 -0.86 0.90
C ALA A 14 7.48 -0.50 2.17
N ARG A 15 7.54 -1.38 3.18
CA ARG A 15 6.98 -1.12 4.51
C ARG A 15 7.87 -0.20 5.37
N PHE A 16 9.19 -0.27 5.16
CA PHE A 16 10.19 0.48 5.90
C PHE A 16 11.22 1.08 4.93
N CYS A 17 11.84 2.20 5.31
CA CYS A 17 12.90 2.81 4.52
C CYS A 17 14.18 1.97 4.55
N ALA A 18 14.76 1.69 3.37
CA ALA A 18 15.99 0.91 3.24
C ALA A 18 17.22 1.59 3.88
N TYR A 19 17.16 2.90 4.09
CA TYR A 19 18.28 3.69 4.63
C TYR A 19 18.16 3.91 6.14
N CYS A 20 17.06 4.53 6.60
CA CYS A 20 16.87 4.92 8.00
C CYS A 20 15.97 3.98 8.81
N ARG A 21 15.33 2.99 8.17
CA ARG A 21 14.38 2.03 8.79
C ARG A 21 13.10 2.63 9.37
N SER A 22 12.81 3.91 9.13
CA SER A 22 11.51 4.51 9.48
C SER A 22 10.38 3.84 8.69
N GLU A 23 9.20 3.74 9.30
CA GLU A 23 7.99 3.26 8.63
C GLU A 23 7.61 4.18 7.47
N LEU A 24 7.14 3.56 6.39
CA LEU A 24 6.66 4.26 5.19
C LEU A 24 5.13 4.20 5.13
N PRO A 25 4.46 5.25 4.61
CA PRO A 25 3.02 5.24 4.40
C PRO A 25 2.57 4.01 3.62
N LYS A 26 1.56 3.30 4.13
CA LYS A 26 1.02 2.11 3.48
C LYS A 26 0.48 2.50 2.09
N PRO A 27 0.84 1.77 1.01
CA PRO A 27 0.17 1.94 -0.26
C PRO A 27 -1.33 1.74 -0.04
N ILE A 28 -2.12 2.69 -0.55
CA ILE A 28 -3.56 2.50 -0.64
C ILE A 28 -3.74 1.39 -1.67
N ALA A 29 -3.85 0.15 -1.20
CA ALA A 29 -4.26 -0.94 -2.07
C ALA A 29 -5.60 -0.54 -2.70
N PRO A 30 -5.80 -0.74 -4.01
CA PRO A 30 -7.12 -0.56 -4.58
C PRO A 30 -8.10 -1.41 -3.75
N PRO A 31 -9.31 -0.90 -3.47
CA PRO A 31 -10.31 -1.69 -2.77
C PRO A 31 -10.46 -3.02 -3.51
N PRO A 32 -10.58 -4.15 -2.80
CA PRO A 32 -10.81 -5.43 -3.46
C PRO A 32 -12.00 -5.27 -4.41
N PRO A 33 -11.99 -5.89 -5.61
CA PRO A 33 -13.14 -5.86 -6.50
C PRO A 33 -14.34 -6.28 -5.66
N GLN A 34 -15.29 -5.36 -5.51
CA GLN A 34 -16.46 -5.57 -4.68
C GLN A 34 -17.08 -6.90 -5.10
N ALA A 35 -17.13 -7.86 -4.17
CA ALA A 35 -17.69 -9.18 -4.46
C ALA A 35 -19.13 -8.96 -4.89
N VAL A 36 -19.36 -9.00 -6.20
CA VAL A 36 -20.69 -8.96 -6.80
C VAL A 36 -21.36 -10.27 -6.39
N THR A 37 -22.11 -10.23 -5.29
CA THR A 37 -22.97 -11.34 -4.90
C THR A 37 -24.12 -11.40 -5.89
N ILE A 38 -24.01 -12.28 -6.88
CA ILE A 38 -25.17 -12.63 -7.71
C ILE A 38 -26.14 -13.44 -6.85
N ASN A 39 -27.25 -12.81 -6.45
CA ASN A 39 -28.37 -13.50 -5.81
C ASN A 39 -29.08 -14.34 -6.88
N HIS A 40 -28.76 -15.63 -6.94
CA HIS A 40 -29.48 -16.58 -7.81
C HIS A 40 -30.72 -17.08 -7.07
N TYR A 41 -31.86 -16.45 -7.33
CA TYR A 41 -33.18 -17.01 -7.02
C TYR A 41 -33.62 -17.86 -8.21
N TYR A 42 -33.50 -19.19 -8.09
CA TYR A 42 -34.31 -20.19 -8.80
C TYR A 42 -34.46 -21.42 -7.92
#